data_AF-A0A7R9MLT6-F1
#
_entry.id   AF-A0A7R9MLT6-F1
#
_cell.length_a   1.000
_cell.length_b   1.000
_cell.length_c   1.000
_cell.angle_alpha   90.00
_cell.angle_beta   90.00
_cell.angle_gamma   90.00
#
_symmetry.space_group_name_H-M   'P 1'
#
loop_
_entity.id
_entity.type
_entity.pdbx_description
1 polymer ?
#
loop_
_entity_poly.entity_id
_entity_poly.type
_entity_poly.pdbx_seq_one_letter_code
_entity_poly.pdbx_strand_id
1 'polypeptide(L)'
;EVAYVLGQMQKPCTVAQLAANLADFGENEMVRHECAEALGNIATNEAQLELNKYIEDEKRVVRESVEVALDMSDYNNGPEFQFMKIL
;
A
#
# COMPACT_ATOMS: atom_id res chain seq x y z
N GLU A 1 4.56 -13.46 -3.92
CA GLU A 1 5.99 -13.53 -3.55
C GLU A 1 6.83 -12.35 -4.05
N VAL A 2 6.80 -11.94 -5.33
CA VAL A 2 7.60 -10.77 -5.80
C VAL A 2 7.12 -9.43 -5.21
N ALA A 3 5.80 -9.23 -5.04
CA ALA A 3 5.25 -8.02 -4.41
C ALA A 3 5.59 -7.93 -2.91
N TYR A 4 5.58 -9.06 -2.19
CA TYR A 4 6.09 -9.17 -0.82
C TYR A 4 7.57 -8.71 -0.71
N VAL A 5 8.42 -9.16 -1.64
CA VAL A 5 9.84 -8.77 -1.69
C VAL A 5 10.01 -7.28 -2.04
N LEU A 6 9.16 -6.72 -2.90
CA LEU A 6 9.20 -5.29 -3.24
C LEU A 6 8.68 -4.40 -2.10
N GLY A 7 7.68 -4.84 -1.34
CA GLY A 7 7.21 -4.16 -0.13
C GLY A 7 8.28 -4.10 0.97
N GLN A 8 9.07 -5.17 1.13
CA GLN A 8 10.22 -5.23 2.05
C GLN A 8 11.34 -4.25 1.68
N MET A 9 11.43 -3.79 0.43
CA MET A 9 12.46 -2.84 0.02
C MET A 9 12.18 -1.40 0.50
N GLN A 10 10.93 -1.06 0.87
CA GLN A 10 10.49 0.26 1.37
C GLN A 10 11.10 1.46 0.62
N LYS A 11 11.37 1.34 -0.68
CA LYS A 11 11.97 2.43 -1.45
C LYS A 11 10.86 3.30 -2.05
N PRO A 12 10.88 4.63 -1.88
CA PRO A 12 9.90 5.52 -2.50
C PRO A 12 9.80 5.34 -4.04
N CYS A 13 10.88 4.91 -4.70
CA CYS A 13 10.91 4.65 -6.14
C CYS A 13 10.00 3.49 -6.60
N THR A 14 9.39 2.73 -5.68
CA THR A 14 8.47 1.65 -6.04
C THR A 14 6.99 2.07 -6.01
N VAL A 15 6.64 3.27 -5.49
CA VAL A 15 5.23 3.72 -5.38
C VAL A 15 4.54 3.70 -6.74
N ALA A 16 5.14 4.30 -7.76
CA ALA A 16 4.57 4.34 -9.11
C ALA A 16 4.34 2.93 -9.71
N GLN A 17 5.26 2.00 -9.49
CA GLN A 17 5.13 0.63 -10.02
C GLN A 17 4.10 -0.20 -9.24
N LEU A 18 4.06 -0.07 -7.91
CA LEU A 18 3.07 -0.73 -7.07
C LEU A 18 1.67 -0.21 -7.38
N ALA A 19 1.52 1.10 -7.55
CA ALA A 19 0.27 1.73 -7.96
C ALA A 19 -0.18 1.26 -9.35
N ALA A 20 0.75 1.15 -10.31
CA ALA A 20 0.45 0.62 -11.64
C ALA A 20 -0.07 -0.83 -11.59
N ASN A 21 0.53 -1.69 -10.77
CA ASN A 21 0.08 -3.07 -10.60
C ASN A 21 -1.27 -3.15 -9.86
N LEU A 22 -1.49 -2.31 -8.85
CA LEU A 22 -2.78 -2.22 -8.16
C LEU A 22 -3.91 -1.75 -9.10
N ALA A 23 -3.58 -0.86 -10.03
CA ALA A 23 -4.49 -0.31 -11.03
C ALA A 23 -4.84 -1.28 -12.18
N ASP A 24 -4.10 -2.36 -12.36
CA ASP A 24 -4.35 -3.33 -13.42
C ASP A 24 -5.46 -4.31 -13.02
N PHE A 25 -6.69 -4.05 -13.48
CA PHE A 25 -7.84 -4.94 -13.25
C PHE A 25 -7.71 -6.31 -13.95
N GLY A 26 -6.77 -6.46 -14.88
CA GLY A 26 -6.43 -7.76 -15.49
C GLY A 26 -5.43 -8.58 -14.67
N GLU A 27 -4.77 -7.96 -13.69
CA GLU A 27 -3.80 -8.62 -12.82
C GLU A 27 -4.50 -9.49 -11.76
N ASN A 28 -3.79 -10.50 -11.30
CA ASN A 28 -4.24 -11.40 -10.24
C ASN A 28 -4.55 -10.62 -8.95
N GLU A 29 -5.72 -10.89 -8.36
CA GLU A 29 -6.19 -10.20 -7.16
C GLU A 29 -5.23 -10.32 -5.95
N MET A 30 -4.45 -11.41 -5.87
CA MET A 30 -3.42 -11.57 -4.84
C MET A 30 -2.21 -10.67 -5.09
N VAL A 31 -1.81 -10.46 -6.35
CA VAL A 31 -0.72 -9.52 -6.67
C VAL A 31 -1.15 -8.08 -6.34
N ARG A 32 -2.40 -7.73 -6.64
CA ARG A 32 -2.98 -6.43 -6.30
C ARG A 32 -3.09 -6.22 -4.78
N HIS A 33 -3.53 -7.22 -4.03
CA HIS A 33 -3.52 -7.25 -2.56
C HIS A 33 -2.13 -6.90 -2.00
N GLU A 34 -1.09 -7.61 -2.45
CA GLU A 34 0.28 -7.38 -1.98
C GLU A 34 0.80 -5.98 -2.34
N CYS A 35 0.37 -5.43 -3.49
CA CYS A 35 0.71 -4.06 -3.87
C CYS A 35 0.03 -3.03 -2.94
N ALA A 36 -1.23 -3.26 -2.56
CA ALA A 36 -1.92 -2.41 -1.61
C ALA A 36 -1.24 -2.43 -0.23
N GLU A 37 -0.90 -3.61 0.29
CA GLU A 37 -0.17 -3.73 1.56
C GLU A 37 1.21 -3.05 1.52
N ALA A 38 1.94 -3.22 0.41
CA ALA A 38 3.23 -2.56 0.21
C ALA A 38 3.10 -1.02 0.20
N LEU A 39 2.08 -0.48 -0.48
CA LEU A 39 1.79 0.96 -0.48
C LEU A 39 1.44 1.47 0.93
N GLY A 40 0.63 0.72 1.70
CA GLY A 40 0.31 1.07 3.08
C GLY A 40 1.54 1.13 3.99
N ASN A 41 2.48 0.19 3.82
CA ASN A 41 3.75 0.16 4.55
C ASN A 41 4.70 1.30 4.15
N ILE A 42 4.66 1.77 2.91
CA ILE A 42 5.44 2.94 2.47
C ILE A 42 4.93 4.22 3.13
N ALA A 43 3.61 4.32 3.34
CA ALA A 43 2.95 5.37 4.12
C ALA A 43 3.26 6.82 3.69
N THR A 44 3.52 7.06 2.39
CA THR A 44 3.66 8.41 1.83
C THR A 44 2.30 8.97 1.39
N ASN A 45 2.18 10.29 1.27
CA ASN A 45 0.96 10.94 0.75
C ASN A 45 0.60 10.44 -0.66
N GLU A 46 1.60 10.17 -1.50
CA GLU A 46 1.40 9.60 -2.84
C GLU A 46 0.81 8.19 -2.76
N ALA A 47 1.35 7.32 -1.89
CA ALA A 47 0.84 5.97 -1.71
C ALA A 47 -0.61 5.96 -1.19
N GLN A 48 -0.93 6.83 -0.23
CA GLN A 48 -2.31 6.98 0.26
C GLN A 48 -3.28 7.45 -0.83
N LEU A 49 -2.85 8.40 -1.67
CA LEU A 49 -3.67 8.89 -2.78
C LEU A 49 -3.99 7.77 -3.78
N GLU A 50 -3.01 6.90 -4.06
CA GLU A 50 -3.21 5.74 -4.92
C GLU A 50 -4.14 4.70 -4.28
N LEU A 51 -3.96 4.39 -2.99
CA LEU A 51 -4.81 3.44 -2.25
C LEU A 51 -6.29 3.87 -2.23
N ASN A 52 -6.57 5.15 -1.97
CA ASN A 52 -7.95 5.66 -1.86
C ASN A 52 -8.81 5.42 -3.11
N LYS A 53 -8.19 5.24 -4.28
CA LYS A 53 -8.91 4.96 -5.53
C LYS A 53 -9.59 3.58 -5.54
N TYR A 54 -9.19 2.68 -4.65
CA TYR A 54 -9.57 1.26 -4.66
C TYR A 54 -10.35 0.82 -3.42
N ILE A 55 -10.88 1.77 -2.63
CA ILE A 55 -11.68 1.46 -1.44
C ILE A 55 -12.98 0.71 -1.79
N GLU A 56 -13.47 0.92 -3.01
CA GLU A 56 -14.66 0.26 -3.58
C GLU A 56 -14.30 -0.72 -4.71
N ASP A 57 -13.06 -1.23 -4.77
CA ASP A 57 -12.61 -2.19 -5.78
C ASP A 57 -13.58 -3.37 -5.94
N GLU A 58 -13.77 -3.91 -7.14
CA GLU A 58 -14.69 -5.05 -7.32
C GLU A 58 -14.26 -6.31 -6.55
N LYS A 59 -12.95 -6.53 -6.38
CA LYS A 59 -12.41 -7.68 -5.66
C LYS A 59 -12.43 -7.41 -4.17
N ARG A 60 -13.12 -8.27 -3.42
CA ARG A 60 -13.20 -8.17 -1.96
C ARG A 60 -11.82 -8.11 -1.29
N VAL A 61 -10.90 -8.99 -1.71
CA VAL A 61 -9.56 -9.06 -1.14
C VAL A 61 -8.82 -7.72 -1.29
N VAL A 62 -8.93 -7.07 -2.45
CA VAL A 62 -8.28 -5.78 -2.70
C VAL A 62 -8.90 -4.68 -1.83
N ARG A 63 -10.24 -4.60 -1.73
CA ARG A 63 -10.90 -3.63 -0.84
C ARG A 63 -10.45 -3.73 0.61
N GLU A 64 -10.48 -4.95 1.16
CA GLU A 64 -10.09 -5.21 2.54
C GLU A 64 -8.60 -4.89 2.77
N SER A 65 -7.76 -5.15 1.76
CA SER A 65 -6.33 -4.80 1.81
C SER A 65 -6.11 -3.29 1.82
N VAL A 66 -6.85 -2.56 1.00
CA VAL A 66 -6.77 -1.10 0.90
C VAL A 66 -7.20 -0.44 2.21
N GLU A 67 -8.28 -0.93 2.83
CA GLU A 67 -8.75 -0.45 4.14
C GLU A 67 -7.66 -0.62 5.20
N VAL A 68 -7.11 -1.84 5.35
CA VAL A 68 -6.02 -2.12 6.30
C VAL A 68 -4.75 -1.33 5.98
N ALA A 69 -4.42 -1.16 4.70
CA ALA A 69 -3.23 -0.41 4.27
C ALA A 69 -3.34 1.09 4.60
N LEU A 70 -4.53 1.69 4.48
CA LEU A 70 -4.79 3.07 4.86
C LEU A 70 -4.69 3.24 6.39
N ASP A 71 -5.31 2.36 7.17
CA ASP A 71 -5.20 2.37 8.63
C ASP A 71 -3.73 2.25 9.10
N MET A 72 -2.97 1.35 8.47
CA MET A 72 -1.54 1.18 8.77
C MET A 72 -0.73 2.42 8.40
N SER A 73 -1.03 3.04 7.26
CA SER A 73 -0.38 4.27 6.82
C SER A 73 -0.65 5.43 7.78
N ASP A 74 -1.88 5.56 8.28
CA ASP A 74 -2.26 6.57 9.27
C ASP A 74 -1.54 6.34 10.60
N TYR A 75 -1.47 5.09 11.06
CA TYR A 75 -0.70 4.71 12.25
C TYR A 75 0.79 5.07 12.11
N ASN A 76 1.41 4.75 10.97
CA ASN A 76 2.82 5.05 10.69
C ASN A 76 3.14 6.55 10.58
N ASN A 77 2.14 7.35 10.19
CA ASN A 77 2.24 8.80 10.14
C ASN A 77 1.85 9.47 11.46
N GLY A 78 1.35 8.69 12.43
CA GLY A 78 1.02 9.15 13.77
C GLY A 78 2.24 9.68 14.55
N PRO A 79 2.02 10.63 15.48
CA PRO A 79 3.10 11.30 16.21
C PRO A 79 3.96 10.33 17.05
N GLU A 80 3.37 9.25 17.56
CA GLU A 80 4.05 8.24 18.37
C GLU A 80 5.07 7.43 17.55
N PHE A 81 4.73 7.07 16.31
CA PHE A 81 5.62 6.31 15.43
C PHE A 81 6.72 7.18 14.81
N GLN A 82 6.41 8.44 14.51
CA GLN A 82 7.40 9.43 14.07
C GLN A 82 8.46 9.69 15.16
N PHE A 83 8.05 9.72 16.44
CA PHE A 83 8.99 9.88 17.56
C PHE A 83 9.97 8.70 17.67
N MET A 84 9.53 7.46 17.44
CA MET A 84 10.41 6.28 17.46
C MET A 84 11.43 6.24 16.31
N LYS A 85 11.16 6.89 15.16
CA LYS A 85 12.11 6.96 14.03
C LYS A 85 13.27 7.95 14.24
N ILE A 86 13.15 8.84 15.23
CA ILE A 86 14.13 9.92 15.50
C ILE A 86 15.10 9.53 16.64
N LEU A 87 14.85 8.40 17.33
CA LEU A 87 15.73 7.78 18.32
C LEU A 87 16.66 6.75 17.67
#